data_AF-A0AAR5QFZ6-F1
#
_entry.id   AF-A0AAR5QFZ6-F1
#
_cell.length_a   1.000
_cell.length_b   1.000
_cell.length_c   1.000
_cell.angle_alpha   90.00
_cell.angle_beta   90.00
_cell.angle_gamma   90.00
#
_symmetry.space_group_name_H-M   'P 1'
#
loop_
_entity.id
_entity.type
_entity.pdbx_description
1 polymer ?
#
loop_
_entity_poly.entity_id
_entity_poly.type
_entity_poly.pdbx_seq_one_letter_code
_entity_poly.pdbx_strand_id
1 'polypeptide(L)'
;KYEHVLHPRSTGFVYLVDEMRKRNCLDAVYDLTLIYPDDCPQNEEQLFFQGKFPTNVLAHLVRYPVPALPDNKEGLKVFLEQRWLEKEQTMNEFRKTGNFLYHGSALNRDRYLSKAWAYFTQLIWLGLSCVMIYFLFAHVMYFWLVTVYTLSLYVIPLFKFCLRTIGNLIFRKSSRKMKLSVSE
;
A
#
# COMPACT_ATOMS: atom_id res chain seq x y z
N LYS A 1 10.04 24.07 -34.76
CA LYS A 1 8.83 24.05 -33.91
C LYS A 1 8.53 22.59 -33.62
N TYR A 2 8.30 22.21 -32.36
CA TYR A 2 7.95 20.83 -32.01
C TYR A 2 6.43 20.65 -32.12
N GLU A 3 5.97 19.53 -32.68
CA GLU A 3 4.55 19.20 -32.88
C GLU A 3 4.06 18.13 -31.91
N HIS A 4 4.93 17.24 -31.46
CA HIS A 4 4.60 16.11 -30.60
C HIS A 4 5.20 16.22 -29.19
N VAL A 5 6.24 17.03 -29.01
CA VAL A 5 6.90 17.23 -27.72
C VAL A 5 6.76 18.68 -27.26
N LEU A 6 6.59 18.87 -25.95
CA LEU A 6 6.63 20.20 -25.35
C LEU A 6 8.04 20.79 -25.42
N HIS A 7 8.14 22.10 -25.64
CA HIS A 7 9.43 22.80 -25.65
C HIS A 7 10.19 22.63 -24.31
N PRO A 8 11.48 22.28 -24.35
CA PRO A 8 12.27 22.05 -23.13
C PRO A 8 12.51 23.36 -22.38
N ARG A 9 12.46 23.28 -21.04
CA ARG A 9 12.90 24.37 -20.16
C ARG A 9 14.39 24.21 -19.85
N SER A 10 15.24 24.81 -20.68
CA SER A 10 16.69 24.62 -20.61
C SER A 10 17.35 25.25 -19.39
N THR A 11 16.85 26.40 -18.90
CA THR A 11 17.44 27.12 -17.76
C THR A 11 17.49 26.28 -16.48
N GLY A 12 16.39 25.59 -16.14
CA GLY A 12 16.31 24.76 -14.94
C GLY A 12 17.21 23.53 -15.01
N PHE A 13 17.24 22.86 -16.17
CA PHE A 13 18.13 21.73 -16.42
C PHE A 13 19.60 22.11 -16.27
N VAL A 14 20.03 23.20 -16.91
CA VAL A 14 21.41 23.68 -16.85
C VAL A 14 21.81 24.02 -15.42
N TYR A 15 20.95 24.73 -14.67
CA TYR A 15 21.20 25.08 -13.27
C TYR A 15 21.35 23.83 -12.39
N LEU A 16 20.45 22.86 -12.55
CA LEU A 16 20.47 21.61 -11.78
C LEU A 16 21.74 20.78 -12.04
N VAL A 17 22.12 20.62 -13.31
CA VAL A 17 23.35 19.90 -13.67
C VAL A 17 24.59 20.61 -13.15
N ASP A 18 24.67 21.94 -13.25
CA ASP A 18 25.77 22.76 -12.73
C ASP A 18 25.92 22.61 -11.20
N GLU A 19 24.82 22.74 -10.46
CA GLU A 19 24.84 22.60 -8.99
C GLU A 19 25.17 21.16 -8.53
N MET A 20 24.64 20.15 -9.20
CA MET A 20 24.93 18.76 -8.86
C MET A 20 26.40 18.39 -9.16
N ARG A 21 26.99 18.96 -10.22
CA ARG A 21 28.43 18.81 -10.52
C ARG A 21 29.29 19.43 -9.42
N LYS A 22 29.00 20.67 -9.00
CA LYS A 22 29.77 21.35 -7.94
C LYS A 22 29.79 20.57 -6.62
N ARG A 23 28.70 19.86 -6.31
CA ARG A 23 28.56 19.06 -5.08
C ARG A 23 29.05 17.62 -5.23
N ASN A 24 29.58 17.22 -6.40
CA ASN A 24 29.92 15.84 -6.73
C ASN A 24 28.76 14.86 -6.49
N CYS A 25 27.52 15.29 -6.76
CA CYS A 25 26.30 14.48 -6.59
C CYS A 25 25.69 14.02 -7.92
N LEU A 26 26.35 14.30 -9.06
CA LEU A 26 25.91 13.88 -10.38
C LEU A 26 26.73 12.66 -10.83
N ASP A 27 26.08 11.51 -11.07
CA ASP A 27 26.69 10.33 -11.70
C ASP A 27 26.28 10.19 -13.17
N ALA A 28 24.97 10.32 -13.45
CA ALA A 28 24.43 10.27 -14.79
C ALA A 28 23.09 11.00 -14.90
N VAL A 29 22.75 11.41 -16.12
CA VAL A 29 21.41 11.88 -16.50
C VAL A 29 20.69 10.74 -17.21
N TYR A 30 19.51 10.40 -16.71
CA TYR A 30 18.66 9.38 -17.31
C TYR A 30 17.57 10.06 -18.16
N ASP A 31 17.57 9.76 -19.44
CA ASP A 31 16.54 10.18 -20.38
C ASP A 31 15.49 9.07 -20.50
N LEU A 32 14.31 9.30 -19.93
CA LEU A 32 13.17 8.38 -19.98
C LEU A 32 12.09 8.97 -20.90
N THR A 33 11.66 8.16 -21.87
CA THR A 33 10.52 8.46 -22.74
C THR A 33 9.50 7.33 -22.62
N LEU A 34 8.27 7.67 -22.24
CA LEU A 34 7.15 6.74 -22.10
C LEU A 34 6.14 7.02 -23.22
N ILE A 35 5.73 5.99 -23.93
CA ILE A 35 4.66 6.05 -24.92
C ILE A 35 3.51 5.16 -24.48
N TYR A 36 2.31 5.74 -24.53
CA TYR A 36 1.03 5.08 -24.28
C TYR A 36 0.27 4.95 -25.62
N PRO A 37 0.35 3.79 -26.31
CA PRO A 37 -0.33 3.59 -27.60
C PRO A 37 -1.85 3.49 -27.47
N ASP A 38 -2.35 2.93 -26.37
CA ASP A 38 -3.77 2.62 -26.20
C ASP A 38 -4.51 3.79 -25.54
N ASP A 39 -4.34 3.93 -24.21
CA ASP A 39 -5.00 4.95 -23.40
C ASP A 39 -3.96 5.71 -22.58
N CYS A 40 -4.02 7.04 -22.63
CA CYS A 40 -3.24 7.89 -21.74
C CYS A 40 -4.03 8.11 -20.44
N PRO A 41 -3.54 7.69 -19.27
CA PRO A 41 -4.22 7.95 -18.01
C PRO A 41 -4.13 9.44 -17.69
N GLN A 42 -5.15 10.20 -18.04
CA GLN A 42 -5.19 11.64 -17.78
C GLN A 42 -5.64 11.95 -16.35
N ASN A 43 -6.58 11.15 -15.80
CA ASN A 43 -7.17 11.37 -14.48
C ASN A 43 -6.99 10.14 -13.59
N GLU A 44 -6.66 10.38 -12.32
CA GLU A 44 -6.59 9.35 -11.28
C GLU A 44 -7.95 8.63 -11.12
N GLU A 45 -9.05 9.37 -11.27
CA GLU A 45 -10.40 8.80 -11.16
C GLU A 45 -10.65 7.72 -12.23
N GLN A 46 -10.25 7.98 -13.47
CA GLN A 46 -10.39 7.01 -14.56
C GLN A 46 -9.49 5.78 -14.33
N LEU A 47 -8.31 5.98 -13.74
CA LEU A 47 -7.39 4.90 -13.43
C LEU A 47 -7.94 3.99 -12.31
N PHE A 48 -8.36 4.58 -11.19
CA PHE A 48 -8.76 3.83 -9.99
C PHE A 48 -10.19 3.32 -10.03
N PHE A 49 -11.16 4.11 -10.53
CA PHE A 49 -12.56 3.72 -10.52
C PHE A 49 -12.99 2.97 -11.79
N GLN A 50 -12.44 3.32 -12.96
CA GLN A 50 -12.81 2.67 -14.23
C GLN A 50 -11.87 1.51 -14.59
N GLY A 51 -10.74 1.36 -13.87
CA GLY A 51 -9.78 0.28 -14.12
C GLY A 51 -9.14 0.33 -15.50
N LYS A 52 -9.14 1.49 -16.16
CA LYS A 52 -8.56 1.68 -17.49
C LYS A 52 -7.05 1.85 -17.37
N PHE A 53 -6.35 0.73 -17.37
CA PHE A 53 -4.89 0.71 -17.44
C PHE A 53 -4.43 0.50 -18.88
N PRO A 54 -3.40 1.24 -19.34
CA PRO A 54 -2.81 0.97 -20.64
C PRO A 54 -2.28 -0.47 -20.69
N THR A 55 -2.67 -1.21 -21.72
CA THR A 55 -2.30 -2.63 -21.87
C THR A 55 -0.80 -2.77 -22.14
N ASN A 56 -0.28 -1.82 -22.92
CA ASN A 56 1.11 -1.73 -23.30
C ASN A 56 1.65 -0.33 -22.97
N VAL A 57 2.81 -0.27 -22.33
CA VAL A 57 3.57 0.96 -22.12
C VAL A 57 4.96 0.71 -22.67
N LEU A 58 5.36 1.53 -23.64
CA LEU A 58 6.67 1.41 -24.24
C LEU A 58 7.59 2.43 -23.58
N ALA A 59 8.66 1.94 -22.96
CA ALA A 59 9.63 2.77 -22.25
C ALA A 59 10.97 2.74 -22.99
N HIS A 60 11.46 3.92 -23.36
CA HIS A 60 12.80 4.13 -23.90
C HIS A 60 13.65 4.83 -22.84
N LEU A 61 14.71 4.15 -22.39
CA LEU A 61 15.61 4.63 -21.34
C LEU A 61 17.04 4.71 -21.88
N VAL A 62 17.64 5.89 -21.78
CA VAL A 62 19.05 6.12 -22.13
C VAL A 62 19.78 6.73 -20.94
N ARG A 63 20.96 6.20 -20.63
CA ARG A 63 21.83 6.72 -19.56
C ARG A 63 22.97 7.54 -20.16
N TYR A 64 23.10 8.79 -19.72
CA TYR A 64 24.21 9.69 -20.07
C TYR A 64 25.12 9.88 -18.85
N PRO A 65 26.29 9.23 -18.79
CA PRO A 65 27.22 9.42 -17.67
C PRO A 65 27.79 10.85 -17.69
N VAL A 66 28.28 11.36 -16.55
CA VAL A 66 28.87 12.71 -16.44
C VAL A 66 29.88 13.05 -17.55
N PRO A 67 30.82 12.16 -17.93
CA PRO A 67 31.79 12.46 -18.99
C PRO A 67 31.19 12.64 -20.39
N ALA A 68 29.95 12.17 -20.62
CA ALA A 68 29.25 12.35 -21.89
C ALA A 68 28.50 13.68 -21.98
N LEU A 69 28.36 14.41 -20.86
CA LEU A 69 27.64 15.68 -20.80
C LEU A 69 28.61 16.84 -21.04
N PRO A 70 28.24 17.87 -21.83
CA PRO A 70 29.08 19.05 -22.03
C PRO A 70 29.38 19.78 -20.71
N ASP A 71 30.60 20.29 -20.55
CA ASP A 71 31.00 21.04 -19.34
C ASP A 71 30.38 22.43 -19.28
N ASN A 72 30.21 23.08 -20.43
CA ASN A 72 29.72 24.45 -20.53
C ASN A 72 28.19 24.52 -20.43
N LYS A 73 27.68 25.63 -19.87
CA LYS A 73 26.25 25.89 -19.70
C LYS A 73 25.52 25.96 -21.04
N GLU A 74 26.15 26.58 -22.04
CA GLU A 74 25.65 26.67 -23.41
C GLU A 74 25.61 25.29 -24.06
N GLY A 75 26.66 24.48 -23.84
CA GLY A 75 26.73 23.10 -24.31
C GLY A 75 25.60 22.24 -23.73
N LEU A 76 25.27 22.42 -22.45
CA LEU A 76 24.14 21.73 -21.81
C LEU A 76 22.78 22.14 -22.39
N LYS A 77 22.61 23.41 -22.80
CA LYS A 77 21.38 23.85 -23.49
C LYS A 77 21.24 23.17 -24.84
N VAL A 78 22.31 23.20 -25.65
CA VAL A 78 22.34 22.57 -26.98
C VAL A 78 22.12 21.07 -26.87
N PHE A 79 22.73 20.41 -25.88
CA PHE A 79 22.52 19.00 -25.58
C PHE A 79 21.03 18.70 -25.33
N LEU A 80 20.36 19.50 -24.49
CA LEU A 80 18.95 19.31 -24.19
C LEU A 80 18.05 19.55 -25.42
N GLU A 81 18.34 20.59 -26.20
CA GLU A 81 17.60 20.91 -27.43
C GLU A 81 17.74 19.80 -28.47
N GLN A 82 18.95 19.26 -28.63
CA GLN A 82 19.21 18.11 -29.51
C GLN A 82 18.45 16.87 -29.04
N ARG A 83 18.43 16.59 -27.73
CA ARG A 83 17.63 15.49 -27.17
C ARG A 83 16.15 15.62 -27.51
N TRP A 84 15.61 16.82 -27.40
CA TRP A 84 14.20 17.09 -27.71
C TRP A 84 13.90 16.96 -29.20
N LEU A 85 14.83 17.38 -30.07
CA LEU A 85 14.70 17.21 -31.51
C LEU A 85 14.63 15.73 -31.91
N GLU A 86 15.48 14.90 -31.32
CA GLU A 86 15.46 13.46 -31.58
C GLU A 86 14.21 12.77 -31.02
N LYS A 87 13.70 13.23 -29.86
CA LYS A 87 12.42 12.75 -29.33
C LYS A 87 11.26 13.10 -30.27
N GLU A 88 11.25 14.30 -30.82
CA GLU A 88 10.25 14.74 -31.79
C GLU A 88 10.27 13.85 -33.05
N GLN A 89 11.44 13.53 -33.57
CA GLN A 89 11.60 12.60 -34.70
C GLN A 89 11.11 11.20 -34.34
N THR A 90 11.52 10.69 -33.18
CA THR A 90 11.10 9.38 -32.67
C THR A 90 9.58 9.29 -32.52
N MET A 91 8.92 10.33 -31.99
CA MET A 91 7.45 10.38 -31.87
C MET A 91 6.78 10.42 -33.25
N ASN A 92 7.31 11.22 -34.18
CA ASN A 92 6.82 11.30 -35.55
C ASN A 92 6.84 9.95 -36.25
N GLU A 93 7.94 9.21 -36.12
CA GLU A 93 8.10 7.91 -36.77
C GLU A 93 7.30 6.82 -36.05
N PHE A 94 7.26 6.85 -34.71
CA PHE A 94 6.39 5.96 -33.94
C PHE A 94 4.92 6.11 -34.36
N ARG A 95 4.44 7.33 -34.60
CA ARG A 95 3.07 7.57 -35.06
C ARG A 95 2.80 7.04 -36.47
N LYS A 96 3.81 6.98 -37.34
CA LYS A 96 3.70 6.47 -38.72
C LYS A 96 3.81 4.95 -38.79
N THR A 97 4.74 4.37 -38.05
CA THR A 97 5.15 2.97 -38.21
C THR A 97 4.65 2.08 -37.06
N GLY A 98 4.24 2.66 -35.94
CA GLY A 98 3.84 1.93 -34.71
C GLY A 98 5.03 1.32 -33.94
N ASN A 99 6.26 1.53 -34.41
CA ASN A 99 7.47 0.96 -33.84
C ASN A 99 8.45 2.07 -33.46
N PHE A 100 9.26 1.84 -32.42
CA PHE A 100 10.38 2.71 -32.09
C PHE A 100 11.51 2.56 -33.12
N LEU A 101 12.20 3.66 -33.38
CA LEU A 101 13.43 3.67 -34.18
C LEU A 101 14.58 2.97 -33.49
N TYR A 102 14.64 3.11 -32.16
CA TYR A 102 15.62 2.45 -31.35
C TYR A 102 15.07 1.12 -30.84
N HIS A 103 15.61 0.03 -31.39
CA HIS A 103 15.44 -1.32 -30.85
C HIS A 103 16.25 -1.44 -29.56
N GLY A 104 15.68 -0.97 -28.45
CA GLY A 104 16.11 -1.40 -27.13
C GLY A 104 15.68 -2.86 -26.90
N SER A 105 16.45 -3.61 -26.12
CA SER A 105 16.01 -4.92 -25.64
C SER A 105 14.64 -4.76 -24.96
N ALA A 106 13.59 -5.36 -25.53
CA ALA A 106 12.30 -5.41 -24.87
C ALA A 106 12.50 -6.03 -23.49
N LEU A 107 12.34 -5.24 -22.44
CA LEU A 107 12.26 -5.77 -21.08
C LEU A 107 10.92 -6.49 -20.98
N ASN A 108 10.87 -7.71 -21.52
CA ASN A 108 9.83 -8.68 -21.26
C ASN A 108 9.97 -9.07 -19.79
N ARG A 109 9.48 -8.20 -18.89
CA ARG A 109 9.25 -8.59 -17.51
C ARG A 109 8.15 -9.64 -17.58
N ASP A 110 8.49 -10.88 -17.21
CA ASP A 110 7.56 -12.01 -17.18
C ASP A 110 6.35 -11.68 -16.30
N ARG A 111 5.31 -11.16 -16.96
CA ARG A 111 4.07 -10.67 -16.35
C ARG A 111 3.33 -11.79 -15.60
N TYR A 112 3.56 -13.04 -16.00
CA TYR A 112 3.01 -14.23 -15.37
C TYR A 112 3.69 -14.54 -14.04
N LEU A 113 5.02 -14.45 -13.97
CA LEU A 113 5.76 -14.64 -12.73
C LEU A 113 5.32 -13.61 -11.69
N SER A 114 5.23 -12.32 -12.08
CA SER A 114 4.81 -11.26 -11.17
C SER A 114 3.38 -11.41 -10.66
N LYS A 115 2.45 -11.90 -11.49
CA LYS A 115 1.06 -12.13 -11.05
C LYS A 115 0.94 -13.33 -10.11
N ALA A 116 1.62 -14.45 -10.42
CA ALA A 116 1.63 -15.62 -9.54
C ALA A 116 2.21 -15.29 -8.16
N TRP A 117 3.34 -14.59 -8.11
CA TRP A 117 3.91 -14.11 -6.85
C TRP A 117 3.00 -13.14 -6.11
N ALA A 118 2.27 -12.26 -6.81
CA ALA A 118 1.29 -11.36 -6.21
C ALA A 118 0.11 -12.14 -5.60
N TYR A 119 -0.48 -13.10 -6.32
CA TYR A 119 -1.55 -13.95 -5.79
C TYR A 119 -1.08 -14.79 -4.61
N PHE A 120 0.12 -15.37 -4.68
CA PHE A 120 0.72 -16.12 -3.57
C PHE A 120 0.91 -15.26 -2.32
N THR A 121 1.44 -14.06 -2.49
CA THR A 121 1.59 -13.08 -1.40
C THR A 121 0.23 -12.72 -0.81
N GLN A 122 -0.78 -12.50 -1.66
CA GLN A 122 -2.14 -12.20 -1.22
C GLN A 122 -2.77 -13.34 -0.41
N LEU A 123 -2.54 -14.59 -0.80
CA LEU A 123 -3.02 -15.76 -0.05
C LEU A 123 -2.35 -15.87 1.33
N ILE A 124 -1.05 -15.57 1.43
CA ILE A 124 -0.33 -15.53 2.71
C ILE A 124 -0.93 -14.46 3.62
N TRP A 125 -1.12 -13.24 3.12
CA TRP A 125 -1.68 -12.14 3.93
C TRP A 125 -3.12 -12.42 4.37
N LEU A 126 -3.94 -13.03 3.50
CA LEU A 126 -5.29 -13.46 3.86
C LEU A 126 -5.25 -14.51 4.97
N GLY A 127 -4.39 -15.53 4.83
CA GLY A 127 -4.20 -16.57 5.85
C GLY A 127 -3.74 -16.00 7.19
N LEU A 128 -2.74 -15.11 7.19
CA LEU A 128 -2.25 -14.44 8.39
C LEU A 128 -3.37 -13.61 9.05
N SER A 129 -4.16 -12.89 8.26
CA SER A 129 -5.30 -12.11 8.77
C SER A 129 -6.35 -13.02 9.42
N CYS A 130 -6.67 -14.16 8.81
CA CYS A 130 -7.58 -15.15 9.39
C CYS A 130 -7.06 -15.72 10.71
N VAL A 131 -5.76 -16.03 10.80
CA VAL A 131 -5.13 -16.52 12.04
C VAL A 131 -5.18 -15.45 13.14
N MET A 132 -4.92 -14.18 12.80
CA MET A 132 -5.03 -13.08 13.76
C MET A 132 -6.46 -12.89 14.27
N ILE A 133 -7.46 -12.99 13.39
CA ILE A 133 -8.88 -12.93 13.77
C ILE A 133 -9.26 -14.10 14.68
N TYR A 134 -8.78 -15.31 14.39
CA TYR A 134 -8.99 -16.47 15.25
C TYR A 134 -8.41 -16.27 16.65
N PHE A 135 -7.17 -15.80 16.76
CA PHE A 135 -6.55 -15.51 18.06
C PHE A 135 -7.29 -14.44 18.83
N LEU A 136 -7.75 -13.37 18.16
CA LEU A 136 -8.57 -12.34 18.77
C LEU A 136 -9.88 -12.92 19.34
N PHE A 137 -10.58 -13.74 18.55
CA PHE A 137 -11.82 -14.38 18.99
C PHE A 137 -11.59 -15.36 20.15
N ALA A 138 -10.54 -16.19 20.06
CA ALA A 138 -10.16 -17.11 21.13
C ALA A 138 -9.82 -16.37 22.43
N HIS A 139 -9.12 -15.24 22.35
CA HIS A 139 -8.81 -14.39 23.50
C HIS A 139 -10.06 -13.79 24.14
N VAL A 140 -11.00 -13.28 23.32
CA VAL A 140 -12.28 -12.75 23.80
C VAL A 140 -13.10 -13.85 24.48
N MET A 141 -13.18 -15.05 23.88
CA MET A 141 -13.92 -16.17 24.46
C MET A 141 -13.31 -16.66 25.78
N TYR A 142 -11.97 -16.74 25.84
CA TYR A 142 -11.24 -17.08 27.06
C TYR A 142 -11.48 -16.06 28.18
N PHE A 143 -11.44 -14.77 27.85
CA PHE A 143 -11.74 -13.69 28.80
C PHE A 143 -13.14 -13.81 29.41
N TRP A 144 -14.15 -14.10 28.58
CA TRP A 144 -15.53 -14.33 29.07
C TRP A 144 -15.65 -15.59 29.94
N LEU A 145 -14.96 -16.67 29.59
CA LEU A 145 -14.98 -17.91 30.39
C LEU A 145 -14.39 -17.68 31.80
N VAL A 146 -13.24 -17.02 31.88
CA VAL A 146 -12.57 -16.73 33.15
C VAL A 146 -13.39 -15.77 34.01
N THR A 147 -14.01 -14.74 33.42
CA THR A 147 -14.86 -13.80 34.16
C THR A 147 -16.12 -14.48 34.69
N VAL A 148 -16.79 -15.34 33.92
CA VAL A 148 -17.94 -16.12 34.41
C VAL A 148 -17.52 -17.09 35.51
N TYR A 149 -16.40 -17.80 35.33
CA TYR A 149 -15.88 -18.73 36.34
C TYR A 149 -15.56 -18.01 37.65
N THR A 150 -14.83 -16.90 37.61
CA THR A 150 -14.48 -16.11 38.81
C THR A 150 -15.72 -15.54 39.50
N LEU A 151 -16.71 -15.01 38.75
CA LEU A 151 -17.97 -14.57 39.33
C LEU A 151 -18.73 -15.71 40.01
N SER A 152 -18.76 -16.91 39.40
CA SER A 152 -19.43 -18.08 39.98
C SER A 152 -18.84 -18.47 41.35
N LEU A 153 -17.52 -18.34 41.53
CA LEU A 153 -16.84 -18.64 42.79
C LEU A 153 -17.29 -17.74 43.94
N TYR A 154 -17.73 -16.50 43.67
CA TYR A 154 -18.25 -15.57 44.68
C TYR A 154 -19.77 -15.64 44.83
N VAL A 155 -20.51 -15.81 43.73
CA VAL A 155 -21.98 -15.85 43.74
C VAL A 155 -22.51 -17.10 44.46
N ILE A 156 -21.93 -18.28 44.23
CA ILE A 156 -22.36 -19.54 44.86
C ILE A 156 -22.26 -19.50 46.41
N PRO A 157 -21.13 -19.09 47.03
CA PRO A 157 -21.05 -19.01 48.49
C PRO A 157 -21.94 -17.91 49.07
N LEU A 158 -22.08 -16.76 48.40
CA LEU A 158 -23.02 -15.72 48.82
C LEU A 158 -24.46 -16.24 48.80
N PHE A 159 -24.85 -16.96 47.75
CA PHE A 159 -26.16 -17.58 47.65
C PHE A 159 -26.38 -18.63 48.75
N LYS A 160 -25.41 -19.51 48.99
CA LYS A 160 -25.46 -20.49 50.10
C LYS A 160 -25.57 -19.81 51.47
N PHE A 161 -24.82 -18.73 51.70
CA PHE A 161 -24.88 -17.94 52.93
C PHE A 161 -26.25 -17.29 53.11
N CYS A 162 -26.82 -16.74 52.04
CA CYS A 162 -28.16 -16.15 52.03
C CYS A 162 -29.23 -17.20 52.37
N LEU A 163 -29.22 -18.35 51.70
CA LEU A 163 -30.13 -19.46 51.98
C LEU A 163 -30.02 -19.94 53.44
N ARG A 164 -28.80 -20.08 53.96
CA ARG A 164 -28.57 -20.46 55.36
C ARG A 164 -29.12 -19.43 56.33
N THR A 165 -28.96 -18.14 56.04
CA THR A 165 -29.46 -17.03 56.85
C THR A 165 -30.99 -17.01 56.86
N ILE A 166 -31.63 -17.16 55.70
CA ILE A 166 -33.09 -17.26 55.56
C ILE A 166 -33.62 -18.49 56.31
N GLY A 167 -32.99 -19.66 56.15
CA GLY A 167 -33.36 -20.88 56.86
C GLY A 167 -33.30 -20.74 58.38
N ASN A 168 -32.23 -20.12 58.89
CA ASN A 168 -32.07 -19.83 60.32
C ASN A 168 -33.15 -18.86 60.84
N LEU A 169 -33.51 -17.84 60.06
CA LEU A 169 -34.58 -16.90 60.40
C LEU A 169 -35.95 -17.58 60.47
N ILE A 170 -36.26 -18.45 59.51
CA ILE A 170 -37.52 -19.22 59.48
C ILE A 170 -37.60 -20.17 60.67
N PHE A 171 -36.53 -20.92 60.95
CA PHE A 171 -36.48 -21.83 62.10
C PHE A 171 -36.65 -21.09 63.43
N ARG A 172 -35.96 -19.95 63.60
CA ARG A 172 -36.08 -19.12 64.81
C ARG A 172 -37.50 -18.55 64.98
N LYS A 173 -38.18 -18.17 63.88
CA LYS A 173 -39.58 -17.73 63.90
C LYS A 173 -40.53 -18.87 64.29
N SER A 174 -40.31 -20.07 63.77
CA SER A 174 -41.09 -21.27 64.09
C SER A 174 -40.92 -21.68 65.57
N SER A 175 -39.69 -21.74 66.07
CA SER A 175 -39.39 -22.07 67.47
C SER A 175 -39.99 -21.06 68.46
N ARG A 176 -40.02 -19.76 68.14
CA ARG A 176 -40.71 -18.76 68.98
C ARG A 176 -42.22 -18.98 69.02
N LYS A 177 -42.86 -19.30 67.88
CA LYS A 177 -44.30 -19.61 67.84
C LYS A 177 -44.65 -20.81 68.71
N MET A 178 -43.84 -21.88 68.66
CA MET A 178 -44.06 -23.09 69.46
C MET A 178 -43.88 -22.85 70.96
N LYS A 179 -42.92 -22.00 71.37
CA LYS A 179 -42.78 -21.64 72.79
C LYS A 179 -43.97 -20.83 73.33
N LEU A 180 -44.57 -19.97 72.51
CA LEU A 180 -45.74 -19.17 72.89
C LEU A 180 -47.01 -20.01 73.04
N SER A 181 -47.19 -21.07 72.23
CA SER A 181 -48.36 -21.96 72.33
C SER A 181 -48.30 -22.97 73.48
N VAL A 182 -47.15 -23.13 74.14
CA VAL A 182 -46.98 -24.03 75.30
C VAL A 182 -47.10 -23.27 76.63
N SER A 183 -47.05 -21.93 76.58
CA SER A 183 -47.20 -21.05 77.74
C SER A 183 -48.62 -20.50 77.94
N GLU A 184 -49.56 -20.84 77.06
CA GLU A 184 -51.01 -20.61 77.20
C GLU A 184 -51.68 -21.91 77.68
#